data_AF-V4JBB5-F1
#
_entry.id   AF-V4JBB5-F1
#
_cell.length_a   1.000
_cell.length_b   1.000
_cell.length_c   1.000
_cell.angle_alpha   90.00
_cell.angle_beta   90.00
_cell.angle_gamma   90.00
#
_symmetry.space_group_name_H-M   'P 1'
#
loop_
_entity.id
_entity.type
_entity.pdbx_description
1 polymer ?
#
loop_
_entity_poly.entity_id
_entity_poly.type
_entity_poly.pdbx_seq_one_letter_code
_entity_poly.pdbx_strand_id
1 'polypeptide(L)'
;MAGDHRETANHNIEILQSAGFRKQGNTSIFSNGKTKLLSPAVSCGQGGHYWFDIRQVNLDKVEGYNPHILVRIIPDMFLLVGLNGFAIMLSEETKRYRKNSGAVWGFYTSLSISSRRAKIASTANSSLVYETQILKREEILKALNQFD
;
A
#
# COMPACT_ATOMS: atom_id res chain seq x y z
N MET A 1 15.43 -0.40 -18.77
CA MET A 1 16.46 -0.62 -17.74
C MET A 1 15.78 -1.22 -16.53
N ALA A 2 16.15 -2.45 -16.15
CA ALA A 2 15.69 -3.06 -14.91
C ALA A 2 16.42 -2.36 -13.76
N GLY A 3 15.79 -1.33 -13.20
CA GLY A 3 16.32 -0.63 -12.02
C GLY A 3 16.34 -1.59 -10.84
N ASP A 4 17.33 -1.45 -9.96
CA ASP A 4 17.38 -2.22 -8.72
C ASP A 4 16.17 -1.86 -7.84
N HIS A 5 15.10 -2.65 -7.96
CA HIS A 5 13.85 -2.44 -7.25
C HIS A 5 13.98 -2.59 -5.72
N ARG A 6 15.16 -2.99 -5.21
CA ARG A 6 15.44 -3.10 -3.77
C ARG A 6 15.48 -1.73 -3.10
N GLU A 7 15.98 -0.70 -3.79
CA GLU A 7 16.01 0.67 -3.25
C GLU A 7 14.59 1.19 -3.03
N THR A 8 13.71 0.97 -4.01
CA THR A 8 12.30 1.36 -3.90
C THR A 8 11.58 0.57 -2.80
N ALA A 9 11.76 -0.75 -2.76
CA ALA A 9 11.08 -1.62 -1.80
C ALA A 9 11.47 -1.34 -0.35
N ASN A 10 12.71 -0.90 -0.12
CA ASN A 10 13.24 -0.62 1.21
C ASN A 10 13.06 0.83 1.67
N HIS A 11 12.59 1.70 0.77
CA HIS A 11 12.35 3.10 1.10
C HIS A 11 11.35 3.25 2.26
N ASN A 12 11.71 4.07 3.25
CA ASN A 12 10.92 4.37 4.45
C ASN A 12 10.55 3.14 5.32
N ILE A 13 11.28 2.03 5.23
CA ILE A 13 11.09 0.87 6.12
C ILE A 13 11.42 1.23 7.57
N GLU A 14 12.37 2.11 7.80
CA GLU A 14 12.81 2.51 9.14
C GLU A 14 11.69 3.20 9.95
N ILE A 15 10.70 3.82 9.30
CA ILE A 15 9.49 4.34 9.98
C ILE A 15 8.69 3.18 10.58
N LEU A 16 8.46 2.12 9.80
CA LEU A 16 7.74 0.93 10.25
C LEU A 16 8.50 0.27 11.40
N GLN A 17 9.82 0.13 11.27
CA GLN A 17 10.67 -0.45 12.31
C GLN A 17 10.65 0.38 13.60
N SER A 18 10.64 1.71 13.49
CA SER A 18 10.54 2.62 14.64
C SER A 18 9.20 2.50 15.37
N ALA A 19 8.13 2.13 14.66
CA ALA A 19 6.81 1.80 15.21
C ALA A 19 6.67 0.29 15.57
N GLY A 20 7.77 -0.44 15.71
CA GLY A 20 7.76 -1.84 16.13
C GLY A 20 7.37 -2.87 15.06
N PHE A 21 7.07 -2.45 13.83
CA PHE A 21 6.70 -3.34 12.74
C PHE A 21 7.92 -4.06 12.14
N ARG A 22 7.81 -5.39 12.00
CA ARG A 22 8.81 -6.24 11.37
C ARG A 22 8.30 -6.82 10.06
N LYS A 23 9.14 -6.81 9.03
CA LYS A 23 8.83 -7.36 7.70
C LYS A 23 8.78 -8.89 7.75
N GLN A 24 7.79 -9.49 7.11
CA GLN A 24 7.66 -10.95 6.99
C GLN A 24 8.38 -11.46 5.73
N GLY A 25 9.63 -11.90 5.89
CA GLY A 25 10.46 -12.41 4.80
C GLY A 25 10.59 -11.41 3.64
N ASN A 26 10.43 -11.89 2.41
CA ASN A 26 10.51 -11.08 1.19
C ASN A 26 9.16 -10.48 0.75
N THR A 27 8.18 -10.40 1.65
CA THR A 27 6.83 -9.88 1.33
C THR A 27 6.70 -8.38 1.58
N SER A 28 5.59 -7.78 1.17
CA SER A 28 5.17 -6.44 1.59
C SER A 28 4.42 -6.45 2.91
N ILE A 29 4.41 -7.57 3.66
CA ILE A 29 3.66 -7.70 4.91
C ILE A 29 4.57 -7.29 6.08
N PHE A 30 4.03 -6.48 6.98
CA PHE A 30 4.68 -6.08 8.22
C PHE A 30 3.76 -6.38 9.41
N SER A 31 4.34 -6.70 10.57
CA SER A 31 3.58 -6.99 11.80
C SER A 31 4.31 -6.46 13.04
N ASN A 32 3.56 -5.90 13.99
CA ASN A 32 4.04 -5.57 15.35
C ASN A 32 3.51 -6.56 16.41
N GLY A 33 2.89 -7.68 15.98
CA GLY A 33 2.27 -8.67 16.86
C GLY A 33 0.78 -8.42 17.14
N LYS A 34 0.33 -7.16 17.12
CA LYS A 34 -1.07 -6.77 17.32
C LYS A 34 -1.79 -6.50 16.01
N THR A 35 -1.12 -5.82 15.09
CA THR A 35 -1.65 -5.41 13.78
C THR A 35 -0.74 -5.89 12.67
N LYS A 36 -1.34 -6.12 11.49
CA LYS A 36 -0.61 -6.41 10.25
C LYS A 36 -0.87 -5.33 9.21
N LEU A 37 0.17 -5.02 8.44
CA LEU A 37 0.14 -4.06 7.34
C LEU A 37 0.52 -4.72 6.03
N LEU A 38 -0.23 -4.40 4.98
CA LEU A 38 0.22 -4.53 3.60
C LEU A 38 0.89 -3.21 3.21
N SER A 39 2.20 -3.20 3.14
CA SER A 39 2.95 -1.96 2.89
C SER A 39 3.81 -2.02 1.62
N PRO A 40 3.19 -1.87 0.43
CA PRO A 40 3.92 -1.70 -0.81
C PRO A 40 4.63 -0.35 -0.84
N ALA A 41 5.79 -0.30 -1.47
CA ALA A 41 6.48 0.95 -1.79
C ALA A 41 6.40 1.22 -3.29
N VAL A 42 6.14 2.47 -3.65
CA VAL A 42 5.93 2.90 -5.04
C VAL A 42 6.75 4.13 -5.37
N SER A 43 7.37 4.11 -6.54
CA SER A 43 8.01 5.27 -7.16
C SER A 43 7.18 5.73 -8.36
N CYS A 44 7.40 6.99 -8.78
CA CYS A 44 6.79 7.50 -9.99
C CYS A 44 7.31 6.72 -11.21
N GLY A 45 6.41 6.13 -12.01
CA GLY A 45 6.77 5.44 -13.24
C GLY A 45 7.11 6.41 -14.38
N GLN A 46 7.57 5.86 -15.52
CA GLN A 46 7.97 6.65 -16.70
C GLN A 46 6.86 7.54 -17.29
N GLY A 47 5.59 7.27 -16.98
CA GLY A 47 4.44 8.08 -17.40
C GLY A 47 3.92 9.06 -16.36
N GLY A 48 4.65 9.31 -15.26
CA GLY A 48 4.17 10.20 -14.19
C GLY A 48 3.15 9.55 -13.24
N HIS A 49 2.87 8.26 -13.40
CA HIS A 49 1.87 7.54 -12.61
C HIS A 49 2.51 6.68 -11.52
N TYR A 50 1.85 6.64 -10.37
CA TYR A 50 2.17 5.71 -9.29
C TYR A 50 1.24 4.50 -9.41
N TRP A 51 1.79 3.31 -9.17
CA TRP A 51 1.05 2.05 -9.30
C TRP A 51 1.46 1.07 -8.20
N PHE A 52 0.50 0.33 -7.66
CA PHE A 52 0.74 -0.82 -6.81
C PHE A 52 -0.27 -1.93 -7.07
N ASP A 53 0.08 -3.15 -6.66
CA ASP A 53 -0.87 -4.26 -6.57
C ASP A 53 -0.99 -4.79 -5.13
N ILE A 54 -2.16 -5.37 -4.87
CA ILE A 54 -2.42 -6.22 -3.72
C ILE A 54 -2.66 -7.63 -4.24
N ARG A 55 -2.00 -8.61 -3.64
CA ARG A 55 -2.10 -10.02 -4.03
C ARG A 55 -2.96 -10.78 -3.04
N GLN A 56 -3.81 -11.67 -3.53
CA GLN A 56 -4.67 -12.49 -2.68
C GLN A 56 -3.86 -13.27 -1.64
N VAL A 57 -2.76 -13.90 -2.06
CA VAL A 57 -1.84 -14.62 -1.16
C VAL A 57 -1.25 -13.78 -0.02
N ASN A 58 -1.24 -12.45 -0.16
CA ASN A 58 -0.82 -11.55 0.92
C ASN A 58 -2.01 -11.15 1.81
N LEU A 59 -3.21 -10.98 1.23
CA LEU A 59 -4.45 -10.75 1.98
C LEU A 59 -4.76 -11.93 2.90
N ASP A 60 -4.67 -13.15 2.38
CA ASP A 60 -4.93 -14.38 3.14
C ASP A 60 -4.01 -14.49 4.38
N LYS A 61 -2.79 -13.95 4.31
CA LYS A 61 -1.83 -13.95 5.43
C LYS A 61 -2.12 -12.90 6.51
N VAL A 62 -2.91 -11.88 6.18
CA VAL A 62 -3.27 -10.79 7.10
C VAL A 62 -4.72 -10.86 7.57
N GLU A 63 -5.50 -11.82 7.06
CA GLU A 63 -6.87 -12.08 7.47
C GLU A 63 -6.96 -12.33 9.00
N GLY A 64 -7.98 -11.73 9.63
CA GLY A 64 -8.19 -11.78 11.07
C GLY A 64 -7.48 -10.72 11.92
N TYR A 65 -6.60 -9.88 11.35
CA TYR A 65 -5.80 -8.88 12.08
C TYR A 65 -6.27 -7.42 11.92
N ASN A 66 -7.50 -7.18 11.43
CA ASN A 66 -8.01 -5.86 11.01
C ASN A 66 -6.94 -5.03 10.25
N PRO A 67 -6.40 -5.58 9.14
CA PRO A 67 -5.18 -5.06 8.55
C PRO A 67 -5.39 -3.69 7.89
N HIS A 68 -4.28 -2.96 7.72
CA HIS A 68 -4.25 -1.72 6.95
C HIS A 68 -3.32 -1.86 5.74
N ILE A 69 -3.59 -1.06 4.72
CA ILE A 69 -2.70 -0.85 3.59
C ILE A 69 -1.92 0.44 3.86
N LEU A 70 -0.60 0.36 3.85
CA LEU A 70 0.29 1.51 3.94
C LEU A 70 1.11 1.64 2.65
N VAL A 71 0.67 2.48 1.72
CA VAL A 71 1.44 2.76 0.51
C VAL A 71 2.54 3.76 0.85
N ARG A 72 3.80 3.34 0.73
CA ARG A 72 4.98 4.22 0.89
C ARG A 72 5.35 4.81 -0.47
N ILE A 73 5.13 6.10 -0.67
CA ILE A 73 5.37 6.80 -1.93
C ILE A 73 6.68 7.58 -1.84
N ILE A 74 7.59 7.29 -2.76
CA ILE A 74 8.92 7.94 -2.81
C ILE A 74 8.81 9.39 -3.30
N PRO A 75 9.51 10.35 -2.67
CA PRO A 75 10.39 10.18 -1.51
C PRO A 75 9.64 10.00 -0.18
N ASP A 76 8.89 10.96 0.35
CA ASP A 76 8.40 10.86 1.75
C ASP A 76 6.91 11.14 1.91
N MET A 77 6.10 10.43 1.14
CA MET A 77 4.64 10.51 1.19
C MET A 77 4.03 9.17 1.53
N PHE A 78 2.91 9.18 2.25
CA PHE A 78 2.28 7.96 2.75
C PHE A 78 0.77 8.02 2.56
N LEU A 79 0.19 6.89 2.16
CA LEU A 79 -1.26 6.67 2.18
C LEU A 79 -1.54 5.53 3.16
N LEU A 80 -2.33 5.81 4.20
CA LEU A 80 -2.79 4.81 5.16
C LEU A 80 -4.28 4.57 4.95
N VAL A 81 -4.66 3.31 4.75
CA VAL A 81 -6.03 2.91 4.45
C VAL A 81 -6.41 1.67 5.26
N GLY A 82 -7.52 1.73 5.99
CA GLY A 82 -8.07 0.54 6.65
C GLY A 82 -8.71 -0.40 5.62
N LEU A 83 -8.41 -1.70 5.70
CA LEU A 83 -8.86 -2.66 4.68
C LEU A 83 -10.39 -2.74 4.59
N ASN A 84 -11.11 -2.60 5.73
CA ASN A 84 -12.57 -2.63 5.76
C ASN A 84 -13.20 -1.52 4.89
N GLY A 85 -12.67 -0.30 4.97
CA GLY A 85 -13.12 0.82 4.14
C GLY A 85 -12.70 0.69 2.67
N PHE A 86 -11.75 -0.18 2.37
CA PHE A 86 -11.21 -0.44 1.03
C PHE A 86 -11.79 -1.72 0.40
N ALA A 87 -12.70 -2.42 1.08
CA ALA A 87 -13.16 -3.75 0.68
C ALA A 87 -13.77 -3.80 -0.73
N ILE A 88 -14.52 -2.77 -1.13
CA ILE A 88 -15.11 -2.68 -2.48
C ILE A 88 -14.02 -2.66 -3.56
N MET A 89 -12.87 -2.03 -3.29
CA MET A 89 -11.72 -1.99 -4.20
C MET A 89 -11.06 -3.38 -4.39
N LEU A 90 -11.38 -4.33 -3.52
CA LEU A 90 -10.83 -5.69 -3.46
C LEU A 90 -11.89 -6.76 -3.80
N SER A 91 -12.95 -6.38 -4.51
CA SER A 91 -14.02 -7.31 -4.89
C SER A 91 -13.59 -8.31 -5.98
N GLU A 92 -14.33 -9.41 -6.14
CA GLU A 92 -14.05 -10.42 -7.19
C GLU A 92 -14.15 -9.82 -8.60
N GLU A 93 -15.04 -8.85 -8.83
CA GLU A 93 -15.25 -8.21 -10.14
C GLU A 93 -14.03 -7.42 -10.61
N THR A 94 -13.27 -6.88 -9.65
CA THR A 94 -12.05 -6.10 -9.90
C THR A 94 -10.77 -6.93 -9.80
N LYS A 95 -10.89 -8.20 -9.40
CA LYS A 95 -9.78 -9.16 -9.37
C LYS A 95 -9.33 -9.49 -10.80
N ARG A 96 -8.03 -9.71 -10.96
CA ARG A 96 -7.40 -10.17 -12.21
C ARG A 96 -6.43 -11.30 -11.91
N TYR A 97 -6.37 -12.29 -12.80
CA TYR A 97 -5.42 -13.39 -12.71
C TYR A 97 -4.20 -13.13 -13.58
N ARG A 98 -3.00 -13.21 -12.99
CA ARG A 98 -1.72 -13.06 -13.69
C ARG A 98 -0.92 -14.35 -13.63
N LYS A 99 -0.33 -14.74 -14.76
CA LYS A 99 0.40 -16.01 -14.96
C LYS A 99 1.39 -16.38 -13.84
N ASN A 100 2.08 -15.39 -13.26
CA ASN A 100 3.14 -15.61 -12.25
C ASN A 100 2.82 -15.01 -10.86
N SER A 101 1.67 -14.36 -10.69
CA SER A 101 1.33 -13.66 -9.44
C SER A 101 -0.03 -14.08 -8.88
N GLY A 102 -0.75 -14.95 -9.58
CA GLY A 102 -2.08 -15.42 -9.18
C GLY A 102 -3.11 -14.30 -9.24
N ALA A 103 -4.06 -14.35 -8.32
CA ALA A 103 -5.09 -13.34 -8.14
C ALA A 103 -4.52 -12.04 -7.55
N VAL A 104 -4.76 -10.93 -8.25
CA VAL A 104 -4.27 -9.60 -7.88
C VAL A 104 -5.33 -8.53 -8.13
N TRP A 105 -5.26 -7.47 -7.33
CA TRP A 105 -5.94 -6.20 -7.56
C TRP A 105 -4.91 -5.12 -7.84
N GLY A 106 -5.11 -4.41 -8.93
CA GLY A 106 -4.20 -3.39 -9.41
C GLY A 106 -4.76 -1.99 -9.21
N PHE A 107 -3.89 -1.04 -8.84
CA PHE A 107 -4.30 0.33 -8.56
C PHE A 107 -3.37 1.36 -9.17
N TYR A 108 -3.94 2.35 -9.84
CA TYR A 108 -3.27 3.61 -10.15
C TYR A 108 -3.50 4.62 -9.03
N THR A 109 -2.46 5.37 -8.70
CA THR A 109 -2.52 6.42 -7.68
C THR A 109 -2.17 7.77 -8.29
N SER A 110 -3.05 8.75 -8.12
CA SER A 110 -2.85 10.15 -8.51
C SER A 110 -2.77 11.01 -7.26
N LEU A 111 -1.82 11.94 -7.23
CA LEU A 111 -1.53 12.79 -6.08
C LEU A 111 -1.86 14.25 -6.40
N SER A 112 -2.65 14.87 -5.54
CA SER A 112 -2.88 16.31 -5.53
C SER A 112 -2.15 16.91 -4.34
N ILE A 113 -0.91 17.34 -4.57
CA ILE A 113 -0.02 17.82 -3.51
C ILE A 113 -0.57 19.08 -2.83
N SER A 114 -1.13 20.01 -3.61
CA SER A 114 -1.71 21.27 -3.10
C SER A 114 -2.86 21.04 -2.12
N SER A 115 -3.74 20.07 -2.42
CA SER A 115 -4.88 19.71 -1.55
C SER A 115 -4.55 18.59 -0.55
N ARG A 116 -3.33 18.05 -0.59
CA ARG A 116 -2.89 16.88 0.20
C ARG A 116 -3.84 15.67 0.06
N ARG A 117 -4.38 15.46 -1.13
CA ARG A 117 -5.30 14.34 -1.44
C ARG A 117 -4.67 13.36 -2.40
N ALA A 118 -5.00 12.08 -2.22
CA ALA A 118 -4.65 11.03 -3.16
C ALA A 118 -5.92 10.34 -3.65
N LYS A 119 -5.92 9.98 -4.93
CA LYS A 119 -6.96 9.20 -5.58
C LYS A 119 -6.36 7.85 -5.99
N ILE A 120 -6.95 6.77 -5.50
CA ILE A 120 -6.59 5.39 -5.81
C ILE A 120 -7.69 4.81 -6.70
N ALA A 121 -7.38 4.47 -7.95
CA ALA A 121 -8.34 3.95 -8.92
C ALA A 121 -8.01 2.50 -9.28
N SER A 122 -9.03 1.64 -9.35
CA SER A 122 -8.85 0.26 -9.80
C SER A 122 -8.46 0.23 -11.29
N THR A 123 -7.48 -0.60 -11.63
CA THR A 123 -7.12 -0.82 -13.05
C THR A 123 -8.08 -1.72 -13.79
N ALA A 124 -8.93 -2.44 -13.06
CA ALA A 124 -9.98 -3.28 -13.62
C ALA A 124 -11.27 -2.51 -13.89
N ASN A 125 -11.53 -1.44 -13.13
CA ASN A 125 -12.69 -0.57 -13.26
C ASN A 125 -12.31 0.87 -12.83
N SER A 126 -12.08 1.76 -13.80
CA SER A 126 -11.63 3.14 -13.55
C SER A 126 -12.67 4.02 -12.85
N SER A 127 -13.95 3.64 -12.87
CA SER A 127 -15.01 4.31 -12.11
C SER A 127 -14.94 4.00 -10.62
N LEU A 128 -14.26 2.90 -10.24
CA LEU A 128 -14.09 2.53 -8.85
C LEU A 128 -12.86 3.23 -8.26
N VAL A 129 -13.13 4.15 -7.33
CA VAL A 129 -12.16 5.10 -6.80
C VAL A 129 -12.25 5.15 -5.27
N TYR A 130 -11.09 5.21 -4.63
CA TYR A 130 -10.94 5.51 -3.22
C TYR A 130 -10.11 6.77 -3.02
N GLU A 131 -10.58 7.69 -2.19
CA GLU A 131 -9.86 8.92 -1.86
C GLU A 131 -9.33 8.87 -0.44
N THR A 132 -8.09 9.36 -0.26
CA THR A 132 -7.46 9.43 1.05
C THR A 132 -6.54 10.65 1.16
N GLN A 133 -6.04 10.90 2.36
CA GLN A 133 -5.11 11.98 2.62
C GLN A 133 -3.66 11.54 2.36
N ILE A 134 -2.87 12.46 1.80
CA ILE A 134 -1.42 12.31 1.73
C ILE A 134 -0.83 12.70 3.09
N LEU A 135 -0.22 11.73 3.76
CA LEU A 135 0.46 11.90 5.03
C LEU A 135 1.95 12.12 4.80
N LYS A 136 2.54 12.94 5.67
CA LYS A 136 3.99 13.12 5.83
C LYS A 136 4.52 12.13 6.85
N ARG A 137 5.85 12.01 6.90
CA ARG A 137 6.60 11.13 7.81
C ARG A 137 6.14 11.20 9.28
N GLU A 138 6.00 12.41 9.83
CA GLU A 138 5.59 12.59 11.23
C GLU A 138 4.15 12.16 11.50
N GLU A 139 3.25 12.43 10.55
CA GLU A 139 1.83 12.08 10.66
C GLU A 139 1.63 10.57 10.58
N ILE A 140 2.35 9.89 9.68
CA ILE A 140 2.28 8.43 9.59
C ILE A 140 2.89 7.76 10.83
N LEU A 141 3.99 8.28 11.36
CA LEU A 141 4.58 7.72 12.59
C LEU A 141 3.62 7.83 13.77
N LYS A 142 2.95 8.99 13.92
CA LYS A 142 1.88 9.16 14.91
C LYS A 142 0.75 8.15 14.73
N ALA A 143 0.28 7.96 13.49
CA ALA A 143 -0.80 7.02 13.19
C ALA A 143 -0.40 5.56 13.47
N LEU A 144 0.84 5.17 13.15
CA LEU A 144 1.33 3.81 13.40
C LEU A 144 1.46 3.48 14.89
N ASN A 145 1.88 4.45 15.70
CA ASN A 145 1.99 4.28 17.16
C ASN A 145 0.61 4.20 17.86
N GLN A 146 -0.49 4.48 17.16
CA GLN A 146 -1.84 4.25 17.68
C GLN A 146 -2.32 2.80 17.49
N PHE A 147 -1.55 1.97 16.77
CA PHE A 147 -1.79 0.53 16.65
C PHE A 147 -1.11 -0.29 17.76
N ASP A 148 -0.42 0.38 18.69
CA ASP A 148 0.12 -0.23 19.91
C ASP A 148 -0.95 -0.43 20.99
#